data_AF-Q3IHZ7-F1
#
_entry.id   AF-Q3IHZ7-F1
#
_cell.length_a   1.000
_cell.length_b   1.000
_cell.length_c   1.000
_cell.angle_alpha   90.00
_cell.angle_beta   90.00
_cell.angle_gamma   90.00
#
_symmetry.space_group_name_H-M   'P 1'
#
loop_
_entity.id
_entity.type
_entity.pdbx_description
1 polymer ?
#
loop_
_entity_poly.entity_id
_entity_poly.type
_entity_poly.pdbx_seq_one_letter_code
_entity_poly.pdbx_strand_id
1 'polypeptide(L)'
;MDVYNGSFKGLKKCNFIFKHLSTSPNASAERIESMFAAQERCALNTDFSVDVIDINNNVTKTKTLDEHILEFCDHADKCVINKYKIIARKPLRINDLWEDDPIGSGGPKIVDLENLPEAEKQEVAKIFEPFKDVIHPHHIFNIFSKKEIKAIKKKYQNNQLFKAELNKRKNRSESIGEDFKLAQYQEIVWLDISFKLKNWAINKGYDAFVYTNNKEGNGADTYIPILPNQIIESNEYFTFNREQYLSIAPQSLQNIIIERRNKYRVGINTATEEYGLMWAENSPLSFWKLT
;
A
#
# COMPACT_ATOMS: atom_id res chain seq x y z
N MET A 1 -8.13 6.34 -19.45
CA MET A 1 -7.06 5.31 -19.44
C MET A 1 -7.47 4.20 -18.50
N ASP A 2 -7.08 2.96 -18.78
CA ASP A 2 -7.38 1.80 -17.91
C ASP A 2 -6.50 1.80 -16.66
N VAL A 3 -7.11 1.52 -15.52
CA VAL A 3 -6.44 1.33 -14.24
C VAL A 3 -7.12 0.20 -13.44
N TYR A 4 -6.39 -0.37 -12.49
CA TYR A 4 -6.76 -1.58 -11.78
C TYR A 4 -6.60 -1.37 -10.27
N ASN A 5 -7.46 -2.02 -9.49
CA ASN A 5 -7.33 -2.08 -8.04
C ASN A 5 -7.84 -3.42 -7.49
N GLY A 6 -7.00 -4.06 -6.67
CA GLY A 6 -7.36 -5.21 -5.84
C GLY A 6 -8.25 -4.81 -4.66
N SER A 7 -9.28 -5.59 -4.37
CA SER A 7 -10.17 -5.38 -3.22
C SER A 7 -10.90 -6.65 -2.84
N PHE A 8 -11.38 -6.74 -1.59
CA PHE A 8 -12.27 -7.83 -1.19
C PHE A 8 -13.61 -7.79 -1.94
N LYS A 9 -14.12 -8.98 -2.29
CA LYS A 9 -15.43 -9.22 -2.90
C LYS A 9 -16.53 -8.59 -2.04
N GLY A 10 -17.53 -7.98 -2.68
CA GLY A 10 -18.71 -7.43 -2.01
C GLY A 10 -18.56 -6.01 -1.45
N LEU A 11 -17.38 -5.38 -1.53
CA LEU A 11 -17.20 -3.96 -1.20
C LEU A 11 -17.81 -3.06 -2.28
N LYS A 12 -19.15 -2.88 -2.25
CA LYS A 12 -19.93 -2.32 -3.36
C LYS A 12 -20.10 -0.79 -3.42
N LYS A 13 -19.41 -0.01 -2.59
CA LYS A 13 -19.31 1.46 -2.73
C LYS A 13 -18.05 1.94 -2.04
N CYS A 14 -17.10 2.46 -2.80
CA CYS A 14 -15.94 3.10 -2.19
C CYS A 14 -15.75 4.48 -2.79
N ASN A 15 -15.47 5.44 -1.91
CA ASN A 15 -14.81 6.66 -2.33
C ASN A 15 -13.45 6.28 -2.94
N PHE A 16 -13.18 6.77 -4.15
CA PHE A 16 -11.91 6.56 -4.86
C PHE A 16 -10.89 7.64 -4.55
N ILE A 17 -11.27 8.71 -3.83
CA ILE A 17 -10.32 9.72 -3.38
C ILE A 17 -9.29 9.06 -2.48
N PHE A 18 -8.01 9.33 -2.76
CA PHE A 18 -6.85 8.69 -2.13
C PHE A 18 -6.71 7.18 -2.35
N LYS A 19 -7.44 6.57 -3.30
CA LYS A 19 -7.17 5.19 -3.69
C LYS A 19 -6.06 5.12 -4.74
N HIS A 20 -5.18 4.14 -4.58
CA HIS A 20 -4.07 3.88 -5.48
C HIS A 20 -4.51 2.92 -6.59
N LEU A 21 -4.62 3.42 -7.82
CA LEU A 21 -5.09 2.70 -8.99
C LEU A 21 -3.95 2.51 -9.99
N SER A 22 -3.44 1.29 -10.13
CA SER A 22 -2.30 1.03 -11.01
C SER A 22 -2.73 0.90 -12.47
N THR A 23 -1.91 1.36 -13.40
CA THR A 23 -2.06 1.06 -14.83
C THR A 23 -1.77 -0.41 -15.17
N SER A 24 -1.19 -1.16 -14.24
CA SER A 24 -0.87 -2.58 -14.39
C SER A 24 -1.77 -3.46 -13.49
N PRO A 25 -2.46 -4.47 -14.06
CA PRO A 25 -3.22 -5.44 -13.26
C PRO A 25 -2.29 -6.36 -12.46
N ASN A 26 -1.04 -6.59 -12.91
CA ASN A 26 -0.02 -7.29 -12.12
C ASN A 26 0.23 -6.59 -10.78
N ALA A 27 0.32 -5.25 -10.76
CA ALA A 27 0.51 -4.49 -9.53
C ALA A 27 -0.65 -4.67 -8.54
N SER A 28 -1.87 -4.85 -9.06
CA SER A 28 -3.04 -5.13 -8.22
C SER A 28 -3.02 -6.53 -7.63
N ALA A 29 -2.45 -7.50 -8.36
CA ALA A 29 -2.24 -8.86 -7.85
C ALA A 29 -1.13 -8.86 -6.79
N GLU A 30 0.01 -8.23 -7.04
CA GLU A 30 1.08 -8.05 -6.03
C GLU A 30 0.54 -7.43 -4.74
N ARG A 31 -0.29 -6.39 -4.84
CA ARG A 31 -0.91 -5.76 -3.68
C ARG A 31 -1.78 -6.71 -2.86
N ILE A 32 -2.41 -7.70 -3.49
CA ILE A 32 -3.20 -8.72 -2.76
C ILE A 32 -2.28 -9.62 -1.93
N GLU A 33 -1.06 -9.92 -2.40
CA GLU A 33 -0.05 -10.54 -1.57
C GLU A 33 0.42 -9.61 -0.45
N SER A 34 0.70 -8.33 -0.74
CA SER A 34 1.03 -7.35 0.30
C SER A 34 -0.04 -7.27 1.40
N MET A 35 -1.33 -7.35 1.02
CA MET A 35 -2.46 -7.38 1.96
C MET A 35 -2.51 -8.67 2.80
N PHE A 36 -2.05 -9.80 2.27
CA PHE A 36 -1.92 -11.05 3.01
C PHE A 36 -0.72 -10.99 3.97
N ALA A 37 0.45 -10.58 3.47
CA ALA A 37 1.67 -10.43 4.27
C ALA A 37 1.54 -9.38 5.38
N ALA A 38 0.66 -8.39 5.22
CA ALA A 38 0.38 -7.40 6.26
C ALA A 38 -0.42 -7.96 7.45
N GLN A 39 -1.00 -9.16 7.36
CA GLN A 39 -1.76 -9.77 8.47
C GLN A 39 -0.84 -10.38 9.53
N GLU A 40 0.22 -11.03 9.09
CA GLU A 40 1.18 -11.75 9.93
C GLU A 40 2.56 -11.60 9.32
N ARG A 41 3.55 -11.21 10.13
CA ARG A 41 4.94 -11.25 9.69
C ARG A 41 5.41 -12.70 9.71
N CYS A 42 5.70 -13.25 8.54
CA CYS A 42 6.11 -14.64 8.40
C CYS A 42 7.58 -14.78 7.98
N ALA A 43 8.24 -15.83 8.45
CA ALA A 43 9.55 -16.26 7.96
C ALA A 43 9.47 -17.71 7.49
N LEU A 44 10.00 -17.99 6.29
CA LEU A 44 10.07 -19.33 5.75
C LEU A 44 11.37 -20.01 6.15
N ASN A 45 11.25 -21.23 6.67
CA ASN A 45 12.36 -22.03 7.12
C ASN A 45 12.79 -23.06 6.08
N THR A 46 14.04 -23.53 6.18
CA THR A 46 14.62 -24.51 5.26
C THR A 46 14.04 -25.93 5.37
N ASP A 47 13.21 -26.18 6.38
CA ASP A 47 12.48 -27.43 6.62
C ASP A 47 11.02 -27.36 6.15
N PHE A 48 10.67 -26.33 5.36
CA PHE A 48 9.31 -26.06 4.88
C PHE A 48 8.30 -25.72 5.98
N SER A 49 8.77 -25.29 7.15
CA SER A 49 7.93 -24.59 8.13
C SER A 49 7.90 -23.09 7.88
N VAL A 50 6.86 -22.44 8.42
CA VAL A 50 6.64 -20.99 8.35
C VAL A 50 6.40 -20.50 9.78
N ASP A 51 7.31 -19.65 10.27
CA ASP A 51 7.19 -19.03 11.58
C ASP A 51 6.42 -17.71 11.48
N VAL A 52 5.46 -17.50 12.37
CA VAL A 52 4.74 -16.23 12.57
C VAL A 52 5.43 -15.47 13.69
N ILE A 53 5.87 -14.25 13.37
CA ILE A 53 6.75 -13.41 14.19
C ILE A 53 5.98 -12.20 14.71
N ASP A 54 6.06 -11.93 16.02
CA ASP A 54 5.48 -10.73 16.61
C ASP A 54 6.35 -9.47 16.39
N ILE A 55 5.85 -8.32 16.86
CA ILE A 55 6.56 -7.04 16.79
C ILE A 55 7.89 -7.01 17.56
N ASN A 56 8.13 -7.97 18.46
CA ASN A 56 9.34 -8.10 19.26
C ASN A 56 10.31 -9.14 18.68
N ASN A 57 10.06 -9.65 17.46
CA ASN A 57 10.81 -10.73 16.81
C ASN A 57 10.70 -12.11 17.49
N ASN A 58 9.65 -12.35 18.28
CA ASN A 58 9.42 -13.69 18.84
C ASN A 58 8.54 -14.52 17.91
N VAL A 59 8.88 -15.81 17.78
CA VAL A 59 8.01 -16.78 17.12
C VAL A 59 6.81 -17.05 18.03
N THR A 60 5.60 -16.77 17.52
CA THR A 60 4.33 -16.95 18.26
C THR A 60 3.55 -18.17 17.80
N LYS A 61 3.77 -18.61 16.55
CA LYS A 61 3.14 -19.77 15.93
C LYS A 61 4.06 -20.28 14.82
N THR A 62 4.08 -21.59 14.62
CA THR A 62 4.72 -22.22 13.45
C THR A 62 3.67 -23.03 12.70
N LYS A 63 3.64 -22.91 11.38
CA LYS A 63 2.74 -23.64 10.46
C LYS A 63 3.56 -24.31 9.36
N THR A 64 2.99 -25.30 8.68
CA THR A 64 3.61 -25.91 7.49
C THR A 64 3.50 -24.98 6.28
N LEU A 65 4.37 -25.15 5.28
CA LEU A 65 4.29 -24.43 4.01
C LEU A 65 2.94 -24.64 3.33
N ASP A 66 2.41 -25.87 3.34
CA ASP A 66 1.11 -26.19 2.73
C ASP A 66 -0.05 -25.45 3.41
N GLU A 67 -0.05 -25.36 4.75
CA GLU A 67 -1.03 -24.55 5.49
C GLU A 67 -0.94 -23.08 5.09
N HIS A 68 0.27 -22.52 4.99
CA HIS A 68 0.46 -21.13 4.60
C HIS A 68 0.00 -20.83 3.16
N ILE A 69 0.25 -21.75 2.23
CA ILE A 69 -0.23 -21.68 0.84
C ILE A 69 -1.77 -21.70 0.79
N LEU A 70 -2.40 -22.57 1.58
CA LEU A 70 -3.87 -22.65 1.65
C LEU A 70 -4.48 -21.39 2.27
N GLU A 71 -3.86 -20.83 3.32
CA GLU A 71 -4.26 -19.55 3.92
C GLU A 71 -4.19 -18.41 2.88
N PHE A 72 -3.14 -18.38 2.06
CA PHE A 72 -3.01 -17.41 0.97
C PHE A 72 -4.08 -17.61 -0.10
N CYS A 73 -4.37 -18.85 -0.49
CA CYS A 73 -5.45 -19.14 -1.44
C CYS A 73 -6.80 -18.64 -0.90
N ASP A 74 -7.09 -18.90 0.37
CA ASP A 74 -8.31 -18.45 1.03
C ASP A 74 -8.39 -16.93 1.13
N HIS A 75 -7.25 -16.25 1.26
CA HIS A 75 -7.17 -14.80 1.17
C HIS A 75 -7.47 -14.32 -0.26
N ALA A 76 -6.74 -14.83 -1.25
CA ALA A 76 -6.85 -14.42 -2.65
C ALA A 76 -8.25 -14.71 -3.24
N ASP A 77 -8.90 -15.81 -2.85
CA ASP A 77 -10.28 -16.14 -3.24
C ASP A 77 -11.31 -15.13 -2.72
N LYS A 78 -11.01 -14.41 -1.63
CA LYS A 78 -11.87 -13.33 -1.14
C LYS A 78 -11.65 -12.02 -1.89
N CYS A 79 -10.66 -11.94 -2.78
CA CYS A 79 -10.28 -10.75 -3.51
C CYS A 79 -10.75 -10.78 -4.98
N VAL A 80 -10.82 -9.59 -5.57
CA VAL A 80 -11.05 -9.34 -6.99
C VAL A 80 -10.16 -8.19 -7.44
N ILE A 81 -9.68 -8.26 -8.68
CA ILE A 81 -8.98 -7.14 -9.32
C ILE A 81 -9.95 -6.48 -10.28
N ASN A 82 -10.46 -5.31 -9.93
CA ASN A 82 -11.41 -4.61 -10.77
C ASN A 82 -10.69 -3.71 -11.76
N LYS A 83 -11.17 -3.65 -13.00
CA LYS A 83 -10.72 -2.70 -14.02
C LYS A 83 -11.63 -1.47 -14.03
N TYR A 84 -11.03 -0.31 -14.19
CA TYR A 84 -11.71 0.98 -14.25
C TYR A 84 -11.13 1.84 -15.35
N LYS A 85 -11.87 2.88 -15.75
CA LYS A 85 -11.31 4.02 -16.48
C LYS A 85 -11.11 5.18 -15.51
N ILE A 86 -9.93 5.77 -15.53
CA ILE A 86 -9.65 7.03 -14.83
C ILE A 86 -9.72 8.23 -15.77
N ILE A 87 -10.27 9.32 -15.25
CA ILE A 87 -10.28 10.67 -15.83
C ILE A 87 -9.24 11.52 -15.06
N ALA A 88 -8.02 11.58 -15.59
CA ALA A 88 -6.93 12.41 -15.09
C ALA A 88 -6.29 13.14 -16.29
N ARG A 89 -6.50 14.46 -16.38
CA ARG A 89 -6.04 15.33 -17.46
C ARG A 89 -4.79 16.09 -17.09
N LYS A 90 -4.67 16.51 -15.83
CA LYS A 90 -3.52 17.24 -15.29
C LYS A 90 -3.10 16.60 -13.96
N PRO A 91 -2.56 15.38 -13.98
CA PRO A 91 -2.06 14.76 -12.76
C PRO A 91 -0.78 15.46 -12.28
N LEU A 92 -0.67 15.70 -10.98
CA LEU A 92 0.59 16.12 -10.35
C LEU A 92 1.45 14.88 -10.11
N ARG A 93 2.69 14.89 -10.61
CA ARG A 93 3.66 13.83 -10.36
C ARG A 93 4.14 13.91 -8.92
N ILE A 94 4.10 12.78 -8.23
CA ILE A 94 4.61 12.61 -6.87
C ILE A 94 5.64 11.48 -6.87
N ASN A 95 6.59 11.55 -5.94
CA ASN A 95 7.60 10.54 -5.69
C ASN A 95 7.03 9.46 -4.76
N ASP A 96 7.35 8.21 -5.05
CA ASP A 96 7.03 7.07 -4.18
C ASP A 96 8.06 6.99 -3.04
N LEU A 97 7.87 7.80 -2.01
CA LEU A 97 8.80 7.90 -0.88
C LEU A 97 8.41 7.06 0.33
N TRP A 98 7.17 6.58 0.34
CA TRP A 98 6.63 5.70 1.36
C TRP A 98 5.78 4.65 0.69
N GLU A 99 6.13 3.39 0.93
CA GLU A 99 5.50 2.19 0.38
C GLU A 99 4.03 2.05 0.78
N ASP A 100 3.55 2.89 1.69
CA ASP A 100 2.13 3.02 2.00
C ASP A 100 1.80 4.41 2.58
N ASP A 101 0.56 4.78 2.35
CA ASP A 101 -0.20 5.93 2.81
C ASP A 101 0.09 6.35 4.28
N PRO A 102 -0.07 7.63 4.65
CA PRO A 102 -0.52 8.80 3.88
C PRO A 102 0.56 9.53 3.07
N ILE A 103 0.21 10.03 1.89
CA ILE A 103 1.02 10.92 1.01
C ILE A 103 1.78 12.01 1.80
N GLY A 104 1.15 12.61 2.81
CA GLY A 104 1.75 13.66 3.63
C GLY A 104 2.97 13.23 4.45
N SER A 105 3.19 11.93 4.69
CA SER A 105 4.39 11.42 5.38
C SER A 105 5.67 11.59 4.57
N GLY A 106 5.58 11.66 3.24
CA GLY A 106 6.74 11.86 2.35
C GLY A 106 7.39 13.24 2.48
N GLY A 107 6.78 14.17 3.24
CA GLY A 107 7.32 15.51 3.45
C GLY A 107 7.43 16.30 2.14
N PRO A 108 8.25 17.36 2.08
CA PRO A 108 8.37 18.20 0.89
C PRO A 108 8.91 17.44 -0.34
N LYS A 109 9.59 16.31 -0.13
CA LYS A 109 10.11 15.47 -1.21
C LYS A 109 9.02 14.66 -1.92
N ILE A 110 7.80 14.57 -1.36
CA ILE A 110 6.73 13.78 -1.97
C ILE A 110 6.34 14.33 -3.34
N VAL A 111 6.43 15.64 -3.57
CA VAL A 111 6.10 16.22 -4.87
C VAL A 111 7.35 16.17 -5.75
N ASP A 112 7.18 15.70 -6.98
CA ASP A 112 8.23 15.87 -8.00
C ASP A 112 8.29 17.35 -8.39
N LEU A 113 9.33 18.03 -7.91
CA LEU A 113 9.51 19.45 -8.12
C LEU A 113 10.15 19.77 -9.47
N GLU A 114 10.71 18.79 -10.20
CA GLU A 114 11.52 19.06 -11.40
C GLU A 114 10.74 19.83 -12.46
N ASN A 115 9.45 19.51 -12.58
CA ASN A 115 8.56 20.04 -13.62
C ASN A 115 7.63 21.16 -13.12
N LEU A 116 7.80 21.64 -11.88
CA LEU A 116 6.95 22.69 -11.31
C LEU A 116 7.51 24.10 -11.55
N PRO A 117 6.65 25.11 -11.77
CA PRO A 117 7.05 26.51 -11.69
C PRO A 117 7.60 26.86 -10.30
N GLU A 118 8.56 27.78 -10.23
CA GLU A 118 9.20 28.16 -8.95
C GLU A 118 8.20 28.64 -7.89
N ALA A 119 7.18 29.39 -8.30
CA ALA A 119 6.11 29.81 -7.39
C ALA A 119 5.35 28.62 -6.78
N GLU A 120 5.09 27.57 -7.56
CA GLU A 120 4.44 26.36 -7.06
C GLU A 120 5.35 25.58 -6.11
N LYS A 121 6.65 25.50 -6.38
CA LYS A 121 7.62 24.88 -5.46
C LYS A 121 7.61 25.53 -4.08
N GLN A 122 7.60 26.86 -4.04
CA GLN A 122 7.57 27.61 -2.78
C GLN A 122 6.26 27.40 -2.01
N GLU A 123 5.13 27.32 -2.71
CA GLU A 123 3.84 27.03 -2.09
C GLU A 123 3.77 25.60 -1.54
N VAL A 124 4.30 24.62 -2.29
CA VAL A 124 4.44 23.23 -1.82
C VAL A 124 5.29 23.19 -0.56
N ALA A 125 6.46 23.84 -0.55
CA ALA A 125 7.33 23.88 0.62
C ALA A 125 6.60 24.38 1.88
N LYS A 126 5.79 25.44 1.74
CA LYS A 126 4.99 25.99 2.85
C LYS A 126 3.94 25.02 3.40
N ILE A 127 3.43 24.08 2.61
CA ILE A 127 2.48 23.06 3.09
C ILE A 127 3.16 22.14 4.10
N PHE A 128 4.45 21.85 3.89
CA PHE A 128 5.23 20.91 4.68
C PHE A 128 6.01 21.56 5.81
N GLU A 129 6.00 22.89 5.95
CA GLU A 129 6.69 23.54 7.07
C GLU A 129 6.16 23.03 8.43
N PRO A 130 7.05 22.79 9.41
CA PRO A 130 8.51 23.05 9.40
C PRO A 130 9.36 21.85 8.95
N PHE A 131 8.77 20.82 8.35
CA PHE A 131 9.47 19.62 7.91
C PHE A 131 10.28 19.87 6.63
N LYS A 132 11.51 19.36 6.59
CA LYS A 132 12.46 19.52 5.47
C LYS A 132 12.73 18.23 4.70
N ASP A 133 12.29 17.12 5.25
CA ASP A 133 12.49 15.78 4.70
C ASP A 133 11.25 14.93 4.99
N VAL A 134 11.31 13.66 4.64
CA VAL A 134 10.38 12.61 5.05
C VAL A 134 10.06 12.73 6.54
N ILE A 135 8.77 12.67 6.86
CA ILE A 135 8.23 12.95 8.18
C ILE A 135 8.08 11.65 8.95
N HIS A 136 9.08 11.31 9.77
CA HIS A 136 8.98 10.20 10.71
C HIS A 136 8.21 10.59 11.97
N PRO A 137 7.64 9.62 12.72
CA PRO A 137 6.86 9.90 13.93
C PRO A 137 7.58 10.81 14.94
N HIS A 138 8.88 10.59 15.18
CA HIS A 138 9.66 11.39 16.13
C HIS A 138 9.80 12.87 15.71
N HIS A 139 9.80 13.18 14.40
CA HIS A 139 9.78 14.57 13.92
C HIS A 139 8.51 15.29 14.37
N ILE A 140 7.36 14.61 14.33
CA ILE A 140 6.07 15.20 14.69
C ILE A 140 6.04 15.56 16.18
N PHE A 141 6.48 14.65 17.05
CA PHE A 141 6.47 14.88 18.49
C PHE A 141 7.46 15.96 18.95
N ASN A 142 8.48 16.27 18.14
CA ASN A 142 9.42 17.37 18.40
C ASN A 142 8.82 18.74 18.05
N ILE A 143 7.79 18.79 17.21
CA ILE A 143 7.21 20.03 16.69
C ILE A 143 5.83 20.31 17.29
N PHE A 144 4.98 19.28 17.38
CA PHE A 144 3.59 19.42 17.79
C PHE A 144 3.34 18.83 19.17
N SER A 145 2.69 19.61 20.01
CA SER A 145 2.09 19.10 21.24
C SER A 145 0.86 18.24 20.95
N LYS A 146 0.54 17.31 21.86
CA LYS A 146 -0.70 16.51 21.78
C LYS A 146 -1.96 17.37 21.70
N LYS A 147 -1.95 18.59 22.28
CA LYS A 147 -3.08 19.53 22.25
C LYS A 147 -3.31 20.07 20.83
N GLU A 148 -2.24 20.44 20.14
CA GLU A 148 -2.30 20.93 18.76
C GLU A 148 -2.79 19.83 17.81
N ILE A 149 -2.27 18.62 17.95
CA ILE A 149 -2.72 17.48 17.12
C ILE A 149 -4.21 17.18 17.34
N LYS A 150 -4.70 17.25 18.59
CA LYS A 150 -6.13 17.12 18.88
C LYS A 150 -6.96 18.23 18.23
N ALA A 151 -6.44 19.45 18.14
CA ALA A 151 -7.11 20.55 17.47
C ALA A 151 -7.22 20.31 15.95
N ILE A 152 -6.18 19.75 15.33
CA ILE A 152 -6.21 19.29 13.92
C ILE A 152 -7.35 18.27 13.74
N LYS A 153 -7.40 17.22 14.57
CA LYS A 153 -8.48 16.22 14.50
C LYS A 153 -9.87 16.84 14.62
N LYS A 154 -10.03 17.83 15.52
CA LYS A 154 -11.30 18.56 15.71
C LYS A 154 -11.71 19.37 14.47
N LYS A 155 -10.76 19.97 13.75
CA LYS A 155 -11.03 20.69 12.48
C LYS A 155 -11.70 19.78 11.45
N TYR A 156 -11.33 18.50 11.40
CA TYR A 156 -11.90 17.51 10.48
C TYR A 156 -13.07 16.71 11.05
N GLN A 157 -13.65 17.10 12.19
CA GLN A 157 -14.70 16.34 12.86
C GLN A 157 -15.95 16.08 11.99
N ASN A 158 -16.22 16.91 10.98
CA ASN A 158 -17.35 16.75 10.07
C ASN A 158 -16.93 16.26 8.67
N ASN A 159 -15.63 16.04 8.43
CA ASN A 159 -15.12 15.58 7.15
C ASN A 159 -15.16 14.05 7.09
N GLN A 160 -16.10 13.50 6.31
CA GLN A 160 -16.28 12.05 6.20
C GLN A 160 -15.11 11.34 5.54
N LEU A 161 -14.44 11.98 4.57
CA LEU A 161 -13.26 11.42 3.94
C LEU A 161 -12.11 11.31 4.95
N PHE A 162 -11.87 12.36 5.74
CA PHE A 162 -10.81 12.34 6.76
C PHE A 162 -11.07 11.24 7.81
N LYS A 163 -12.33 11.10 8.24
CA LYS A 163 -12.74 10.02 9.16
C LYS A 163 -12.52 8.65 8.57
N ALA A 164 -12.89 8.43 7.31
CA ALA A 164 -12.70 7.17 6.63
C ALA A 164 -11.21 6.82 6.52
N GLU A 165 -10.38 7.78 6.12
CA GLU A 165 -8.93 7.60 6.02
C GLU A 165 -8.27 7.31 7.37
N LEU A 166 -8.66 8.02 8.44
CA LEU A 166 -8.15 7.74 9.78
C LEU A 166 -8.61 6.37 10.29
N ASN A 167 -9.83 5.94 9.95
CA ASN A 167 -10.34 4.63 10.35
C ASN A 167 -9.63 3.48 9.63
N LYS A 168 -9.26 3.65 8.34
CA LYS A 168 -8.41 2.67 7.64
C LYS A 168 -7.08 2.46 8.38
N ARG A 169 -6.44 3.56 8.79
CA ARG A 169 -5.18 3.52 9.56
C ARG A 169 -5.35 2.87 10.92
N LYS A 170 -6.44 3.18 11.62
CA LYS A 170 -6.79 2.50 12.86
C LYS A 170 -6.87 0.98 12.67
N ASN A 171 -7.64 0.53 11.68
CA ASN A 171 -7.83 -0.90 11.41
C ASN A 171 -6.49 -1.57 11.07
N ARG A 172 -5.62 -0.90 10.30
CA ARG A 172 -4.27 -1.39 9.96
C ARG A 172 -3.39 -1.51 11.21
N SER A 173 -3.34 -0.48 12.06
CA SER A 173 -2.57 -0.52 13.31
C SER A 173 -3.06 -1.65 14.21
N GLU A 174 -4.38 -1.83 14.33
CA GLU A 174 -4.97 -2.91 15.13
C GLU A 174 -4.63 -4.30 14.55
N SER A 175 -4.59 -4.47 13.22
CA SER A 175 -4.25 -5.77 12.61
C SER A 175 -2.79 -6.18 12.82
N ILE A 176 -1.87 -5.21 12.94
CA ILE A 176 -0.44 -5.49 13.19
C ILE A 176 -0.07 -5.44 14.68
N GLY A 177 -1.04 -5.28 15.58
CA GLY A 177 -0.80 -5.19 17.01
C GLY A 177 -0.16 -3.88 17.49
N GLU A 178 -0.20 -2.81 16.69
CA GLU A 178 0.29 -1.49 17.07
C GLU A 178 -0.70 -0.78 18.01
N ASP A 179 -0.20 -0.09 19.04
CA ASP A 179 -1.04 0.76 19.89
C ASP A 179 -1.48 2.03 19.14
N PHE A 180 -2.64 1.94 18.48
CA PHE A 180 -3.22 3.08 17.78
C PHE A 180 -3.53 4.28 18.70
N LYS A 181 -3.64 4.10 20.02
CA LYS A 181 -3.82 5.26 20.92
C LYS A 181 -2.61 6.19 20.88
N LEU A 182 -1.42 5.65 20.64
CA LEU A 182 -0.18 6.38 20.43
C LEU A 182 -0.01 6.74 18.94
N ALA A 183 -0.16 5.77 18.04
CA ALA A 183 0.07 5.97 16.60
C ALA A 183 -0.87 7.01 15.97
N GLN A 184 -2.10 7.18 16.48
CA GLN A 184 -3.05 8.14 15.91
C GLN A 184 -2.49 9.56 15.81
N TYR A 185 -1.56 9.96 16.69
CA TYR A 185 -1.05 11.33 16.69
C TYR A 185 -0.22 11.63 15.44
N GLN A 186 0.63 10.70 15.00
CA GLN A 186 1.35 10.88 13.74
C GLN A 186 0.41 10.82 12.53
N GLU A 187 -0.55 9.88 12.55
CA GLU A 187 -1.49 9.68 11.45
C GLU A 187 -2.37 10.91 11.21
N ILE A 188 -2.79 11.60 12.27
CA ILE A 188 -3.58 12.84 12.17
C ILE A 188 -2.79 13.94 11.45
N VAL A 189 -1.50 14.11 11.79
CA VAL A 189 -0.65 15.15 11.20
C VAL A 189 -0.38 14.85 9.73
N TRP A 190 0.00 13.61 9.42
CA TRP A 190 0.24 13.23 8.04
C TRP A 190 -1.03 13.33 7.18
N LEU A 191 -2.20 12.98 7.72
CA LEU A 191 -3.48 13.19 7.02
C LEU A 191 -3.79 14.67 6.81
N ASP A 192 -3.58 15.55 7.79
CA ASP A 192 -3.79 16.98 7.60
C ASP A 192 -2.91 17.54 6.48
N ILE A 193 -1.64 17.14 6.42
CA ILE A 193 -0.72 17.51 5.35
C ILE A 193 -1.21 16.97 4.00
N SER A 194 -1.66 15.72 3.94
CA SER A 194 -2.22 15.12 2.71
C SER A 194 -3.42 15.90 2.19
N PHE A 195 -4.31 16.35 3.09
CA PHE A 195 -5.48 17.16 2.74
C PHE A 195 -5.08 18.58 2.31
N LYS A 196 -4.08 19.20 2.94
CA LYS A 196 -3.53 20.50 2.52
C LYS A 196 -2.94 20.39 1.11
N LEU A 197 -2.12 19.38 0.84
CA LEU A 197 -1.55 19.13 -0.48
C LEU A 197 -2.64 18.90 -1.53
N LYS A 198 -3.63 18.04 -1.22
CA LYS A 198 -4.80 17.83 -2.08
C LYS A 198 -5.52 19.14 -2.41
N ASN A 199 -5.81 19.96 -1.42
CA ASN A 199 -6.55 21.21 -1.64
C ASN A 199 -5.72 22.21 -2.45
N TRP A 200 -4.42 22.30 -2.19
CA TRP A 200 -3.49 23.10 -2.99
C TRP A 200 -3.47 22.63 -4.45
N ALA A 201 -3.32 21.33 -4.68
CA ALA A 201 -3.26 20.75 -6.01
C ALA A 201 -4.53 21.06 -6.82
N ILE A 202 -5.71 20.89 -6.21
CA ILE A 202 -6.99 21.25 -6.81
C ILE A 202 -7.03 22.75 -7.17
N ASN A 203 -6.57 23.63 -6.28
CA ASN A 203 -6.54 25.08 -6.53
C ASN A 203 -5.59 25.48 -7.68
N LYS A 204 -4.56 24.67 -7.98
CA LYS A 204 -3.66 24.84 -9.13
C LYS A 204 -4.14 24.11 -10.40
N GLY A 205 -5.34 23.54 -10.34
CA GLY A 205 -5.96 22.83 -11.45
C GLY A 205 -5.44 21.43 -11.70
N TYR A 206 -4.65 20.86 -10.78
CA TYR A 206 -4.34 19.44 -10.84
C TYR A 206 -5.57 18.62 -10.45
N ASP A 207 -5.77 17.49 -11.12
CA ASP A 207 -6.96 16.66 -10.93
C ASP A 207 -6.68 15.28 -10.33
N ALA A 208 -5.43 14.83 -10.30
CA ALA A 208 -5.01 13.58 -9.67
C ALA A 208 -3.57 13.71 -9.16
N PHE A 209 -3.12 12.75 -8.35
CA PHE A 209 -1.71 12.46 -8.21
C PHE A 209 -1.32 11.25 -9.05
N VAL A 210 -0.07 11.16 -9.45
CA VAL A 210 0.48 10.01 -10.17
C VAL A 210 1.91 9.75 -9.71
N TYR A 211 2.28 8.48 -9.53
CA TYR A 211 3.64 8.06 -9.22
C TYR A 211 4.00 6.77 -9.96
N THR A 212 5.29 6.51 -10.11
CA THR A 212 5.81 5.27 -10.70
C THR A 212 5.95 4.22 -9.61
N ASN A 213 5.17 3.13 -9.67
CA ASN A 213 5.24 2.05 -8.69
C ASN A 213 6.32 1.03 -9.10
N ASN A 214 7.50 1.16 -8.50
CA ASN A 214 8.62 0.27 -8.78
C ASN A 214 8.55 -1.07 -8.02
N LYS A 215 7.84 -1.13 -6.90
CA LYS A 215 7.80 -2.32 -6.02
C LYS A 215 6.82 -3.38 -6.51
N GLU A 216 5.56 -3.01 -6.68
CA GLU A 216 4.47 -3.92 -7.10
C GLU A 216 4.23 -3.84 -8.62
N GLY A 217 4.57 -2.70 -9.24
CA GLY A 217 4.18 -2.38 -10.61
C GLY A 217 5.26 -2.56 -11.67
N ASN A 218 6.48 -2.93 -11.29
CA ASN A 218 7.64 -2.97 -12.19
C ASN A 218 7.77 -1.70 -13.06
N GLY A 219 7.59 -0.53 -12.43
CA GLY A 219 7.64 0.77 -13.10
C GLY A 219 6.32 1.26 -13.69
N ALA A 220 5.20 0.59 -13.42
CA ALA A 220 3.88 1.04 -13.87
C ALA A 220 3.40 2.28 -13.10
N ASP A 221 2.80 3.23 -13.82
CA ASP A 221 2.18 4.40 -13.21
C ASP A 221 0.98 3.99 -12.35
N THR A 222 0.88 4.59 -11.16
CA THR A 222 -0.24 4.46 -10.24
C THR A 222 -0.86 5.82 -10.00
N TYR A 223 -2.16 5.92 -10.24
CA TYR A 223 -2.92 7.15 -10.12
C TYR A 223 -3.69 7.18 -8.81
N ILE A 224 -3.77 8.38 -8.23
CA ILE A 224 -4.50 8.64 -7.00
C ILE A 224 -5.53 9.74 -7.28
N PRO A 225 -6.83 9.42 -7.37
CA PRO A 225 -7.88 10.41 -7.53
C PRO A 225 -7.92 11.35 -6.34
N ILE A 226 -8.09 12.64 -6.61
CA ILE A 226 -8.27 13.68 -5.57
C ILE A 226 -9.62 14.40 -5.70
N LEU A 227 -10.36 14.16 -6.78
CA LEU A 227 -11.71 14.65 -7.02
C LEU A 227 -12.72 13.50 -7.00
N PRO A 228 -13.99 13.78 -6.67
CA PRO A 228 -15.06 12.80 -6.85
C PRO A 228 -15.26 12.48 -8.34
N ASN A 229 -15.81 11.30 -8.63
CA ASN A 229 -16.26 10.89 -9.96
C ASN A 229 -15.17 10.82 -11.06
N GLN A 230 -13.89 10.72 -10.69
CA GLN A 230 -12.81 10.50 -11.67
C GLN A 230 -12.73 9.07 -12.18
N ILE A 231 -13.51 8.15 -11.59
CA ILE A 231 -13.46 6.72 -11.87
C ILE A 231 -14.77 6.29 -12.49
N ILE A 232 -14.66 5.58 -13.62
CA ILE A 232 -15.77 4.92 -14.32
C ILE A 232 -15.54 3.41 -14.21
N GLU A 233 -16.53 2.68 -13.72
CA GLU A 233 -16.50 1.22 -13.64
C GLU A 233 -16.58 0.61 -15.03
N SER A 234 -15.72 -0.37 -15.33
CA SER A 234 -15.76 -1.10 -16.61
C SER A 234 -16.65 -2.35 -16.56
N ASN A 235 -17.02 -2.81 -15.37
CA ASN A 235 -17.61 -4.13 -15.08
C ASN A 235 -16.73 -5.34 -15.43
N GLU A 236 -15.50 -5.12 -15.93
CA GLU A 236 -14.51 -6.18 -16.11
C GLU A 236 -13.71 -6.35 -14.81
N TYR A 237 -13.48 -7.59 -14.40
CA TYR A 237 -12.67 -7.89 -13.23
C TYR A 237 -11.97 -9.24 -13.37
N PHE A 238 -10.88 -9.41 -12.63
CA PHE A 238 -10.20 -10.69 -12.54
C PHE A 238 -10.58 -11.41 -11.25
N THR A 239 -10.78 -12.71 -11.35
CA THR A 239 -10.97 -13.62 -10.21
C THR A 239 -9.78 -14.55 -10.08
N PHE A 240 -9.40 -14.83 -8.83
CA PHE A 240 -8.32 -15.78 -8.54
C PHE A 240 -8.66 -17.19 -9.05
N ASN A 241 -7.69 -17.84 -9.68
CA ASN A 241 -7.78 -19.19 -10.20
C ASN A 241 -7.05 -20.16 -9.28
N ARG A 242 -7.72 -20.51 -8.17
CA ARG A 242 -7.18 -21.37 -7.11
C ARG A 242 -6.58 -22.69 -7.64
N GLU A 243 -7.28 -23.37 -8.55
CA GLU A 243 -6.85 -24.66 -9.09
C GLU A 243 -5.50 -24.54 -9.83
N GLN A 244 -5.35 -23.53 -10.68
CA GLN A 244 -4.11 -23.29 -11.39
C GLN A 244 -2.98 -22.92 -10.42
N TYR A 245 -3.26 -22.06 -9.44
CA TYR A 245 -2.27 -21.69 -8.44
C TYR A 245 -1.76 -22.91 -7.66
N LEU A 246 -2.67 -23.73 -7.13
CA LEU A 246 -2.32 -24.95 -6.37
C LEU A 246 -1.61 -26.01 -7.22
N SER A 247 -1.78 -25.99 -8.55
CA SER A 247 -1.06 -26.91 -9.44
C SER A 247 0.41 -26.50 -9.71
N ILE A 248 0.79 -25.26 -9.41
CA ILE A 248 2.11 -24.68 -9.77
C ILE A 248 2.89 -24.22 -8.54
N ALA A 249 2.26 -23.40 -7.69
CA ALA A 249 2.94 -22.67 -6.62
C ALA A 249 3.59 -23.58 -5.56
N PRO A 250 2.96 -24.67 -5.07
CA PRO A 250 3.57 -25.50 -4.01
C PRO A 250 4.92 -26.08 -4.39
N GLN A 251 5.02 -26.71 -5.57
CA GLN A 251 6.28 -27.29 -6.03
C GLN A 251 7.33 -26.21 -6.29
N SER A 252 6.92 -25.07 -6.85
CA SER A 252 7.81 -23.95 -7.17
C SER A 252 8.39 -23.33 -5.89
N LEU A 253 7.55 -23.11 -4.87
CA LEU A 253 7.98 -22.63 -3.54
C LEU A 253 8.94 -23.60 -2.85
N GLN A 254 8.68 -24.91 -2.91
CA GLN A 254 9.60 -25.91 -2.38
C GLN A 254 10.96 -25.85 -3.08
N ASN A 255 10.98 -25.71 -4.41
CA ASN A 255 12.22 -25.59 -5.17
C ASN A 255 13.00 -24.34 -4.76
N ILE A 256 12.33 -23.19 -4.62
CA ILE A 256 12.94 -21.93 -4.15
C ILE A 256 13.60 -22.12 -2.77
N ILE A 257 12.91 -22.78 -1.84
CA ILE A 257 13.42 -23.06 -0.49
C ILE A 257 14.64 -23.99 -0.54
N ILE A 258 14.61 -25.04 -1.37
CA ILE A 258 15.73 -25.98 -1.56
C ILE A 258 16.95 -25.27 -2.16
N GLU A 259 16.76 -24.46 -3.20
CA GLU A 259 17.83 -23.70 -3.84
C GLU A 259 18.51 -22.74 -2.86
N ARG A 260 17.71 -22.04 -2.06
CA ARG A 260 18.20 -21.18 -0.98
C ARG A 260 18.99 -21.96 0.06
N ARG A 261 18.46 -23.08 0.54
CA ARG A 261 19.18 -23.95 1.48
C ARG A 261 20.56 -24.35 0.94
N ASN A 262 20.64 -24.68 -0.36
CA ASN A 262 21.89 -25.05 -1.01
C ASN A 262 22.86 -23.87 -1.16
N LYS A 263 22.34 -22.67 -1.46
CA LYS A 263 23.12 -21.43 -1.55
C LYS A 263 23.65 -20.96 -0.19
N TYR A 264 22.85 -21.09 0.87
CA TYR A 264 23.17 -20.60 2.20
C TYR A 264 24.00 -21.58 3.05
N ARG A 265 24.12 -22.84 2.65
CA ARG A 265 25.18 -23.75 3.14
C ARG A 265 26.60 -23.20 2.90
N VAL A 266 26.74 -22.18 2.03
CA VAL A 266 28.01 -21.51 1.70
C VAL A 266 28.21 -20.19 2.48
N GLY A 267 27.41 -19.91 3.52
CA GLY A 267 27.77 -18.94 4.56
C GLY A 267 27.17 -17.54 4.48
N ILE A 268 25.90 -17.39 4.09
CA ILE A 268 25.19 -16.10 4.21
C ILE A 268 23.81 -16.37 4.84
N ASN A 269 23.60 -15.95 6.08
CA ASN A 269 22.27 -15.96 6.70
C ASN A 269 21.60 -14.62 6.44
N THR A 270 20.62 -14.58 5.55
CA THR A 270 19.72 -13.43 5.41
C THR A 270 18.29 -13.92 5.41
N ALA A 271 17.62 -13.81 6.55
CA ALA A 271 16.17 -13.76 6.59
C ALA A 271 15.75 -12.56 5.73
N THR A 272 15.26 -12.83 4.54
CA THR A 272 14.81 -11.80 3.60
C THR A 272 13.30 -11.75 3.73
N GLU A 273 12.77 -10.59 4.11
CA GLU A 273 11.35 -10.29 4.01
C GLU A 273 11.03 -10.19 2.52
N GLU A 274 10.50 -11.25 1.95
CA GLU A 274 10.27 -11.32 0.52
C GLU A 274 8.81 -11.08 0.20
N TYR A 275 8.56 -9.88 -0.32
CA TYR A 275 7.35 -9.55 -1.05
C TYR A 275 7.38 -10.27 -2.41
N GLY A 276 6.26 -10.84 -2.83
CA GLY A 276 6.12 -11.50 -4.13
C GLY A 276 6.42 -13.01 -4.11
N LEU A 277 6.77 -13.55 -2.95
CA LEU A 277 7.13 -14.95 -2.82
C LEU A 277 5.92 -15.86 -3.00
N MET A 278 4.72 -15.44 -2.58
CA MET A 278 3.53 -16.27 -2.76
C MET A 278 3.18 -16.47 -4.23
N TRP A 279 3.67 -15.65 -5.15
CA TRP A 279 3.56 -15.89 -6.59
C TRP A 279 4.58 -16.88 -7.15
N ALA A 280 5.49 -17.40 -6.32
CA ALA A 280 6.48 -18.42 -6.65
C ALA A 280 7.29 -18.06 -7.91
N GLU A 281 7.77 -16.82 -7.98
CA GLU A 281 8.52 -16.23 -9.11
C GLU A 281 7.77 -16.19 -10.46
N ASN A 282 6.47 -16.50 -10.47
CA ASN A 282 5.61 -16.35 -11.65
C ASN A 282 5.01 -14.94 -11.70
N SER A 283 4.58 -14.51 -12.90
CA SER A 283 3.77 -13.29 -13.02
C SER A 283 2.49 -13.47 -12.20
N PRO A 284 2.20 -12.59 -11.22
CA PRO A 284 1.04 -12.74 -10.34
C PRO A 284 -0.27 -12.91 -11.09
N LEU A 285 -0.51 -12.10 -12.13
CA LEU A 285 -1.71 -12.12 -12.95
C LEU A 285 -1.93 -13.46 -13.69
N SER A 286 -0.91 -14.31 -13.84
CA SER A 286 -1.07 -15.63 -14.45
C SER A 286 -2.05 -16.53 -13.70
N PHE A 287 -2.27 -16.26 -12.41
CA PHE A 287 -3.22 -16.96 -11.54
C PHE A 287 -4.58 -16.27 -11.45
N TRP A 288 -4.86 -15.30 -12.34
CA TRP A 288 -6.09 -14.53 -12.35
C TRP A 288 -6.77 -14.66 -13.70
N LYS A 289 -8.07 -14.97 -13.68
CA LYS A 289 -8.91 -15.10 -14.89
C LYS A 289 -9.76 -13.85 -15.06
N LEU A 290 -9.66 -13.21 -16.22
CA LEU A 290 -10.56 -12.13 -16.59
C LEU A 290 -11.98 -12.69 -16.74
N THR A 291 -12.94 -12.03 -16.10
CA THR A 291 -14.38 -12.33 -16.13
C THR A 291 -15.16 -11.11 -16.61
#